data_AF-A0A2G2G2K9-F1
#
_entry.id   AF-A0A2G2G2K9-F1
#
_cell.length_a   1.000
_cell.length_b   1.000
_cell.length_c   1.000
_cell.angle_alpha   90.00
_cell.angle_beta   90.00
_cell.angle_gamma   90.00
#
_symmetry.space_group_name_H-M   'P 1'
#
loop_
_entity.id
_entity.type
_entity.pdbx_description
1 polymer ?
#
loop_
_entity_poly.entity_id
_entity_poly.type
_entity_poly.pdbx_seq_one_letter_code
_entity_poly.pdbx_strand_id
1 'polypeptide(L)'
;MQKSVYSLVLINSQAAFFKQNVACWVIEPISGEVWNDVENESQLQNIIKKFNHRLNSEHDLKHVSLQVTYDDSYHGLIAALAASLHQLKCDDWQLFCYKPLLSRVSVAYGLPDENSLDNYLLTKLLPLLSNSFNYQDDSLVVEKQRAEQSHHDDMAMLQQTKSSMERQIQELKQQVNIQHKLDFEQLLCFLPLFYKNVWNTLTPEDLAILSGNLIQKINIQSPYHEPDKNTVLVLKKRFTRLSDSHQQSIIQFCHTLEHPLSIRHEMSVYLESM
;
A
#
# COMPACT_ATOMS: atom_id res chain seq x y z
N MET A 1 -21.53 -10.91 22.78
CA MET A 1 -21.56 -11.45 24.16
C MET A 1 -20.58 -10.63 24.98
N GLN A 2 -21.04 -10.04 26.07
CA GLN A 2 -20.23 -9.14 26.90
C GLN A 2 -19.22 -10.01 27.69
N LYS A 3 -17.93 -9.78 27.49
CA LYS A 3 -16.88 -10.48 28.26
C LYS A 3 -16.98 -10.05 29.72
N SER A 4 -16.85 -11.00 30.64
CA SER A 4 -16.82 -10.68 32.07
C SER A 4 -15.38 -10.34 32.46
N VAL A 5 -15.19 -9.20 33.12
CA VAL A 5 -13.86 -8.72 33.52
C VAL A 5 -13.59 -9.12 34.96
N TYR A 6 -12.44 -9.75 35.19
CA TYR A 6 -11.96 -10.17 36.50
C TYR A 6 -10.56 -9.63 36.74
N SER A 7 -10.20 -9.46 38.00
CA SER A 7 -8.86 -9.11 38.43
C SER A 7 -8.40 -10.09 39.51
N LEU A 8 -7.27 -10.74 39.26
CA LEU A 8 -6.53 -11.55 40.20
C LEU A 8 -5.43 -10.69 40.81
N VAL A 9 -5.44 -10.53 42.13
CA VAL A 9 -4.44 -9.77 42.86
C VAL A 9 -3.60 -10.72 43.69
N LEU A 10 -2.28 -10.69 43.48
CA LEU A 10 -1.26 -11.51 44.14
C LEU A 10 -0.30 -10.61 44.93
N ILE A 11 -0.54 -10.43 46.23
CA ILE A 11 0.24 -9.54 47.10
C ILE A 11 0.46 -10.24 48.45
N ASN A 12 1.60 -10.02 49.09
CA ASN A 12 1.90 -10.51 50.46
C ASN A 12 1.67 -12.02 50.65
N SER A 13 2.08 -12.86 49.70
CA SER A 13 1.85 -14.32 49.76
C SER A 13 0.36 -14.73 49.70
N GLN A 14 -0.54 -13.83 49.28
CA GLN A 14 -1.98 -14.09 49.17
C GLN A 14 -2.54 -13.75 47.79
N ALA A 15 -3.60 -14.46 47.42
CA ALA A 15 -4.34 -14.29 46.18
C ALA A 15 -5.83 -14.01 46.44
N ALA A 16 -6.37 -12.98 45.79
CA ALA A 16 -7.79 -12.68 45.80
C ALA A 16 -8.31 -12.41 44.37
N PHE A 17 -9.57 -12.77 44.14
CA PHE A 17 -10.26 -12.48 42.88
C PHE A 17 -11.28 -11.38 43.09
N PHE A 18 -11.34 -10.50 42.11
CA PHE A 18 -12.25 -9.38 42.05
C PHE A 18 -13.01 -9.46 40.73
N LYS A 19 -14.31 -9.19 40.77
CA LYS A 19 -15.16 -9.16 39.60
C LYS A 19 -15.65 -7.74 39.35
N GLN A 20 -15.59 -7.31 38.09
CA GLN A 20 -16.18 -6.05 37.68
C GLN A 20 -17.68 -6.25 37.42
N ASN A 21 -18.52 -5.46 38.10
CA ASN A 21 -19.96 -5.45 37.90
C ASN A 21 -20.41 -4.04 37.51
N VAL A 22 -20.74 -3.85 36.23
CA VAL A 22 -21.16 -2.59 35.58
C VAL A 22 -20.18 -1.42 35.77
N ALA A 23 -20.07 -0.88 36.99
CA ALA A 23 -19.21 0.25 37.37
C ALA A 23 -18.51 0.08 38.74
N CYS A 24 -18.68 -1.04 39.43
CA CYS A 24 -18.02 -1.31 40.71
C CYS A 24 -17.28 -2.64 40.68
N TRP A 25 -16.22 -2.73 41.47
CA TRP A 25 -15.53 -3.99 41.72
C TRP A 25 -16.11 -4.63 42.98
N VAL A 26 -16.19 -5.96 43.00
CA VAL A 26 -16.64 -6.74 44.15
C VAL A 26 -15.66 -7.89 44.35
N ILE A 27 -15.31 -8.20 45.60
CA ILE A 27 -14.48 -9.36 45.91
C ILE A 27 -15.29 -10.63 45.69
N GLU A 28 -14.69 -11.61 45.00
CA GLU A 28 -15.30 -12.89 44.73
C GLU A 28 -14.58 -14.01 45.51
N PRO A 29 -15.17 -14.50 46.61
CA PRO A 29 -14.46 -15.39 47.55
C PRO A 29 -14.39 -16.82 47.04
N ILE A 30 -13.22 -17.32 46.61
CA ILE A 30 -13.05 -18.68 46.10
C ILE A 30 -13.06 -19.69 47.25
N SER A 31 -13.89 -20.73 47.16
CA SER A 31 -14.06 -21.74 48.21
C SER A 31 -14.50 -21.18 49.58
N GLY A 32 -15.10 -19.98 49.61
CA GLY A 32 -15.53 -19.31 50.84
C GLY A 32 -14.50 -18.37 51.45
N GLU A 33 -13.28 -18.35 50.93
CA GLU A 33 -12.20 -17.47 51.39
C GLU A 33 -12.01 -16.28 50.44
N VAL A 34 -11.87 -15.09 51.02
CA VAL A 34 -11.65 -13.82 50.30
C VAL A 34 -10.22 -13.76 49.77
N TRP A 35 -9.26 -14.11 50.63
CA TRP A 35 -7.84 -14.21 50.35
C TRP A 35 -7.39 -15.64 50.57
N ASN A 36 -6.67 -16.20 49.60
CA ASN A 36 -6.15 -17.56 49.64
C ASN A 36 -4.62 -17.49 49.70
N ASP A 37 -3.98 -18.24 50.59
CA ASP A 37 -2.52 -18.23 50.68
C ASP A 37 -1.89 -18.94 49.46
N VAL A 38 -0.90 -18.28 48.86
CA VAL A 38 -0.17 -18.76 47.68
C VAL A 38 1.32 -18.57 47.89
N GLU A 39 1.98 -19.65 48.29
CA GLU A 39 3.42 -19.74 48.45
C GLU A 39 4.06 -20.51 47.28
N ASN A 40 3.31 -21.44 46.67
CA ASN A 40 3.82 -22.37 45.66
C ASN A 40 2.99 -22.40 44.37
N GLU A 41 3.61 -22.83 43.27
CA GLU A 41 2.97 -23.00 41.96
C GLU A 41 1.71 -23.87 42.02
N SER A 42 1.77 -25.00 42.73
CA SER A 42 0.64 -25.93 42.82
C SER A 42 -0.59 -25.30 43.49
N GLN A 43 -0.39 -24.38 44.45
CA GLN A 43 -1.49 -23.65 45.10
C GLN A 43 -2.12 -22.65 44.13
N LEU A 44 -1.30 -21.92 43.38
CA LEU A 44 -1.78 -20.99 42.35
C LEU A 44 -2.60 -21.71 41.28
N GLN A 45 -2.10 -22.84 40.76
CA GLN A 45 -2.81 -23.66 39.78
C GLN A 45 -4.15 -24.19 40.34
N ASN A 46 -4.18 -24.61 41.61
CA ASN A 46 -5.41 -25.09 42.25
C ASN A 46 -6.45 -23.97 42.37
N ILE A 47 -6.02 -22.76 42.77
CA ILE A 47 -6.91 -21.60 42.87
C ILE A 47 -7.49 -21.23 41.50
N ILE A 48 -6.67 -21.20 40.44
CA ILE A 48 -7.14 -20.92 39.07
C ILE A 48 -8.13 -22.00 38.59
N LYS A 49 -7.88 -23.28 38.90
CA LYS A 49 -8.82 -24.37 38.58
C LYS A 49 -10.14 -24.23 39.35
N LYS A 50 -10.08 -23.91 40.64
CA LYS A 50 -11.27 -23.62 41.47
C LYS A 50 -12.05 -22.42 40.93
N PHE A 51 -11.35 -21.38 40.49
CA PHE A 51 -11.95 -20.22 39.84
C PHE A 51 -12.72 -20.61 38.58
N ASN A 52 -12.09 -21.37 37.67
CA ASN A 52 -12.76 -21.88 36.46
C ASN A 52 -13.98 -22.75 36.80
N HIS A 53 -13.85 -23.65 37.78
CA HIS A 53 -14.95 -24.53 38.19
C HIS A 53 -16.13 -23.74 38.78
N ARG A 54 -15.86 -22.68 39.56
CA ARG A 54 -16.88 -21.80 40.14
C ARG A 54 -17.63 -20.99 39.07
N LEU A 55 -16.96 -20.59 38.00
CA LEU A 55 -17.60 -19.93 36.86
C LEU A 55 -18.52 -20.87 36.05
N ASN A 56 -18.54 -22.16 36.40
CA ASN A 56 -19.47 -23.18 35.91
C ASN A 56 -19.56 -23.19 34.38
N SER A 57 -18.42 -23.00 33.72
CA SER A 57 -18.37 -22.70 32.29
C SER A 57 -18.22 -23.95 31.44
N GLU A 58 -19.21 -24.21 30.57
CA GLU A 58 -19.08 -25.14 29.44
C GLU A 58 -17.97 -24.71 28.44
N HIS A 59 -17.44 -23.49 28.57
CA HIS A 59 -16.56 -22.83 27.59
C HIS A 59 -15.22 -22.38 28.22
N ASP A 60 -14.82 -22.96 29.36
CA ASP A 60 -13.61 -22.59 30.10
C ASP A 60 -13.53 -21.06 30.40
N LEU A 61 -12.36 -20.43 30.28
CA LEU A 61 -12.15 -18.99 30.48
C LEU A 61 -12.18 -18.18 29.17
N LYS A 62 -12.73 -18.72 28.08
CA LYS A 62 -12.70 -18.11 26.74
C LYS A 62 -13.39 -16.75 26.62
N HIS A 63 -14.34 -16.47 27.52
CA HIS A 63 -15.11 -15.21 27.56
C HIS A 63 -14.76 -14.34 28.77
N VAL A 64 -13.63 -14.61 29.41
CA VAL A 64 -13.15 -13.90 30.59
C VAL A 64 -11.96 -13.02 30.19
N SER A 65 -12.04 -11.73 30.52
CA SER A 65 -10.90 -10.82 30.47
C SER A 65 -10.28 -10.76 31.86
N LEU A 66 -9.02 -11.17 32.01
CA LEU A 66 -8.36 -11.30 33.31
C LEU A 66 -7.22 -10.29 33.50
N GLN A 67 -7.29 -9.46 34.53
CA GLN A 67 -6.17 -8.64 34.98
C GLN A 67 -5.41 -9.39 36.06
N VAL A 68 -4.10 -9.43 35.99
CA VAL A 68 -3.27 -10.06 37.02
C VAL A 68 -2.35 -9.00 37.59
N THR A 69 -2.64 -8.58 38.81
CA THR A 69 -1.78 -7.66 39.57
C THR A 69 -0.88 -8.48 40.49
N TYR A 70 0.43 -8.34 40.36
CA TYR A 70 1.39 -9.16 41.13
C TYR A 70 2.46 -8.31 41.80
N ASP A 71 2.92 -8.76 42.97
CA ASP A 71 4.11 -8.22 43.64
C ASP A 71 5.40 -8.96 43.22
N ASP A 72 6.57 -8.36 43.46
CA ASP A 72 7.87 -8.88 43.02
C ASP A 72 8.14 -10.32 43.49
N SER A 73 7.61 -10.70 44.65
CA SER A 73 7.69 -12.05 45.22
C SER A 73 7.09 -13.13 44.32
N TYR A 74 6.19 -12.76 43.41
CA TYR A 74 5.49 -13.67 42.51
C TYR A 74 6.10 -13.78 41.11
N HIS A 75 7.22 -13.09 40.84
CA HIS A 75 7.78 -13.05 39.49
C HIS A 75 8.08 -14.44 38.90
N GLY A 76 8.56 -15.37 39.73
CA GLY A 76 8.82 -16.77 39.33
C GLY A 76 7.55 -17.60 39.04
N LEU A 77 6.40 -17.19 39.57
CA LEU A 77 5.13 -17.91 39.43
C LEU A 77 4.30 -17.48 38.21
N ILE A 78 4.70 -16.39 37.53
CA ILE A 78 4.00 -15.84 36.36
C ILE A 78 4.03 -16.82 35.18
N ALA A 79 5.15 -17.51 34.96
CA ALA A 79 5.28 -18.48 33.88
C ALA A 79 4.27 -19.64 34.05
N ALA A 80 4.13 -20.13 35.27
CA ALA A 80 3.15 -21.16 35.62
C ALA A 80 1.70 -20.67 35.49
N LEU A 81 1.45 -19.43 35.89
CA LEU A 81 0.15 -18.78 35.72
C LEU A 81 -0.21 -18.66 34.24
N ALA A 82 0.72 -18.20 33.39
CA ALA A 82 0.52 -18.09 31.95
C ALA A 82 0.22 -19.47 31.32
N ALA A 83 0.96 -20.51 31.70
CA ALA A 83 0.71 -21.87 31.24
C ALA A 83 -0.69 -22.38 31.65
N SER A 84 -1.12 -22.07 32.88
CA SER A 84 -2.44 -22.43 33.40
C SER A 84 -3.58 -21.70 32.68
N LEU A 85 -3.41 -20.40 32.42
CA LEU A 85 -4.38 -19.59 31.68
C LEU A 85 -4.50 -20.05 30.22
N HIS A 86 -3.39 -20.40 29.59
CA HIS A 86 -3.37 -20.96 28.25
C HIS A 86 -4.11 -22.30 28.18
N GLN A 87 -3.87 -23.20 29.16
CA GLN A 87 -4.59 -24.46 29.25
C GLN A 87 -6.12 -24.26 29.39
N LEU A 88 -6.54 -23.18 30.04
CA LEU A 88 -7.95 -22.81 30.24
C LEU A 88 -8.50 -21.88 29.14
N LYS A 89 -7.76 -21.69 28.04
CA LYS A 89 -8.15 -20.87 26.87
C LYS A 89 -8.50 -19.41 27.22
N CYS A 90 -7.83 -18.84 28.21
CA CYS A 90 -7.95 -17.42 28.52
C CYS A 90 -6.98 -16.64 27.61
N ASP A 91 -7.49 -16.16 26.48
CA ASP A 91 -6.68 -15.42 25.49
C ASP A 91 -6.57 -13.92 25.79
N ASP A 92 -7.42 -13.41 26.70
CA ASP A 92 -7.55 -11.98 27.00
C ASP A 92 -7.13 -11.72 28.45
N TRP A 93 -5.83 -11.60 28.68
CA TRP A 93 -5.30 -11.30 29.99
C TRP A 93 -4.17 -10.28 29.95
N GLN A 94 -4.05 -9.49 31.01
CA GLN A 94 -3.04 -8.44 31.15
C GLN A 94 -2.34 -8.58 32.50
N LEU A 95 -1.06 -8.23 32.52
CA LEU A 95 -0.21 -8.37 33.69
C LEU A 95 0.24 -6.98 34.17
N PHE A 96 0.12 -6.73 35.47
CA PHE A 96 0.47 -5.46 36.09
C PHE A 96 1.32 -5.65 37.35
N CYS A 97 2.40 -4.89 37.47
CA CYS A 97 3.22 -4.88 38.69
C CYS A 97 2.56 -4.01 39.76
N TYR A 98 2.40 -4.54 40.97
CA TYR A 98 1.75 -3.87 42.09
C TYR A 98 2.51 -2.62 42.56
N LYS A 99 3.84 -2.72 42.79
CA LYS A 99 4.62 -1.59 43.35
C LYS A 99 4.58 -0.32 42.49
N PRO A 100 4.82 -0.38 41.16
CA PRO A 100 4.72 0.82 40.31
C PRO A 100 3.30 1.38 40.28
N LEU A 101 2.27 0.52 40.24
CA LEU A 101 0.89 0.98 40.29
C LEU A 101 0.56 1.68 41.60
N LEU A 102 0.92 1.06 42.73
CA LEU A 102 0.72 1.64 44.05
C LEU A 102 1.36 3.02 44.15
N SER A 103 2.60 3.19 43.66
CA SER A 103 3.31 4.47 43.67
C SER A 103 2.57 5.57 42.89
N ARG A 104 1.87 5.22 41.81
CA ARG A 104 1.10 6.17 40.99
C ARG A 104 -0.23 6.52 41.65
N VAL A 105 -0.94 5.50 42.14
CA VAL A 105 -2.24 5.70 42.80
C VAL A 105 -2.07 6.44 44.13
N SER A 106 -0.96 6.21 44.85
CA SER A 106 -0.66 6.89 46.11
C SER A 106 -0.40 8.38 45.96
N VAL A 107 0.06 8.84 44.79
CA VAL A 107 0.20 10.29 44.52
C VAL A 107 -1.17 10.97 44.49
N ALA A 108 -2.19 10.30 43.97
CA ALA A 108 -3.53 10.86 43.83
C ALA A 108 -4.42 10.63 45.06
N TYR A 109 -4.26 9.49 45.76
CA TYR A 109 -5.19 9.04 46.80
C TYR A 109 -4.54 8.69 48.14
N GLY A 110 -3.21 8.84 48.28
CA GLY A 110 -2.46 8.42 49.46
C GLY A 110 -2.20 6.92 49.51
N LEU A 111 -1.39 6.50 50.49
CA LEU A 111 -1.09 5.08 50.73
C LEU A 111 -2.28 4.39 51.42
N PRO A 112 -2.53 3.10 51.14
CA PRO A 112 -3.54 2.33 51.85
C PRO A 112 -3.13 2.09 53.31
N ASP A 113 -4.08 2.20 54.23
CA ASP A 113 -3.90 1.65 55.59
C ASP A 113 -4.01 0.12 55.53
N GLU A 114 -3.20 -0.60 56.33
CA GLU A 114 -3.15 -2.07 56.35
C GLU A 114 -4.53 -2.73 56.54
N ASN A 115 -5.40 -2.12 57.35
CA ASN A 115 -6.76 -2.63 57.61
C ASN A 115 -7.78 -2.30 56.50
N SER A 116 -7.37 -1.58 55.45
CA SER A 116 -8.26 -1.05 54.42
C SER A 116 -7.85 -1.42 52.99
N LEU A 117 -6.88 -2.33 52.85
CA LEU A 117 -6.32 -2.74 51.55
C LEU A 117 -7.43 -3.14 50.56
N ASP A 118 -8.39 -3.94 51.00
CA ASP A 118 -9.53 -4.37 50.18
C ASP A 118 -10.34 -3.19 49.63
N ASN A 119 -10.70 -2.25 50.50
CA ASN A 119 -11.46 -1.07 50.11
C ASN A 119 -10.65 -0.17 49.16
N TYR A 120 -9.34 -0.07 49.39
CA TYR A 120 -8.45 0.68 48.52
C TYR A 120 -8.34 0.05 47.13
N LEU A 121 -8.19 -1.29 47.05
CA LEU A 121 -8.17 -2.02 45.79
C LEU A 121 -9.48 -1.81 45.02
N LEU A 122 -10.62 -1.98 45.68
CA LEU A 122 -11.95 -1.87 45.09
C LEU A 122 -12.29 -0.46 44.59
N THR A 123 -11.94 0.57 45.36
CA THR A 123 -12.40 1.95 45.08
C THR A 123 -11.38 2.81 44.35
N LYS A 124 -10.08 2.49 44.47
CA LYS A 124 -8.99 3.33 43.92
C LYS A 124 -8.21 2.61 42.83
N LEU A 125 -7.68 1.42 43.10
CA LEU A 125 -6.71 0.78 42.19
C LEU A 125 -7.39 0.10 41.00
N LEU A 126 -8.33 -0.81 41.24
CA LEU A 126 -8.97 -1.59 40.17
C LEU A 126 -9.79 -0.76 39.18
N PRO A 127 -10.53 0.30 39.59
CA PRO A 127 -11.21 1.19 38.64
C PRO A 127 -10.28 1.89 37.65
N LEU A 128 -9.03 2.19 38.05
CA LEU A 128 -8.05 2.77 37.15
C LEU A 128 -7.55 1.77 36.10
N LEU A 129 -7.48 0.49 36.47
CA LEU A 129 -7.10 -0.59 35.56
C LEU A 129 -8.23 -1.01 34.63
N SER A 130 -9.50 -0.85 35.00
CA SER A 130 -10.60 -1.17 34.05
C SER A 130 -10.54 -0.33 32.76
N ASN A 131 -9.98 0.88 32.82
CA ASN A 131 -9.83 1.73 31.65
C ASN A 131 -8.64 1.34 30.75
N SER A 132 -7.69 0.52 31.24
CA SER A 132 -6.53 0.12 30.44
C SER A 132 -6.85 -0.96 29.41
N PHE A 133 -7.93 -1.73 29.58
CA PHE A 133 -8.39 -2.65 28.54
C PHE A 133 -8.90 -1.91 27.30
N ASN A 134 -9.58 -0.78 27.47
CA ASN A 134 -10.21 -0.07 26.34
C ASN A 134 -9.25 0.86 25.59
N TYR A 135 -8.22 1.38 26.28
CA TYR A 135 -7.33 2.40 25.69
C TYR A 135 -6.46 1.86 24.54
N GLN A 136 -6.08 0.57 24.60
CA GLN A 136 -5.30 -0.05 23.53
C GLN A 136 -6.14 -0.29 22.26
N ASP A 137 -7.38 -0.72 22.39
CA ASP A 137 -8.23 -0.97 21.22
C ASP A 137 -8.70 0.33 20.56
N ASP A 138 -9.15 1.33 21.32
CA ASP A 138 -9.66 2.58 20.74
C ASP A 138 -8.57 3.42 20.07
N SER A 139 -7.36 3.47 20.64
CA SER A 139 -6.24 4.21 20.04
C SER A 139 -5.76 3.57 18.73
N LEU A 140 -5.70 2.24 18.68
CA LEU A 140 -5.30 1.50 17.48
C LEU A 140 -6.33 1.63 16.35
N VAL A 141 -7.62 1.65 16.68
CA VAL A 141 -8.70 1.85 15.69
C VAL A 141 -8.62 3.25 15.09
N VAL A 142 -8.41 4.28 15.91
CA VAL A 142 -8.29 5.68 15.44
C VAL A 142 -7.03 5.88 14.58
N GLU A 143 -5.89 5.30 14.96
CA GLU A 143 -4.65 5.37 14.19
C GLU A 143 -4.82 4.71 12.81
N LYS A 144 -5.43 3.52 12.79
CA LYS A 144 -5.70 2.78 11.55
C LYS A 144 -6.63 3.55 10.62
N GLN A 145 -7.67 4.17 11.17
CA GLN A 145 -8.64 4.93 10.38
C GLN A 145 -8.02 6.20 9.78
N ARG A 146 -7.10 6.86 10.48
CA ARG A 146 -6.31 7.97 9.92
C ARG A 146 -5.37 7.51 8.81
N ALA A 147 -4.70 6.37 8.99
CA ALA A 147 -3.83 5.81 7.95
C ALA A 147 -4.62 5.43 6.69
N GLU A 148 -5.81 4.85 6.84
CA GLU A 148 -6.71 4.52 5.72
C GLU A 148 -7.21 5.78 4.99
N GLN A 149 -7.55 6.84 5.72
CA GLN A 149 -7.95 8.12 5.12
C GLN A 149 -6.80 8.78 4.35
N SER A 150 -5.60 8.86 4.94
CA SER A 150 -4.42 9.39 4.26
C SER A 150 -4.09 8.60 3.00
N HIS A 151 -4.17 7.27 3.06
CA HIS A 151 -3.92 6.43 1.89
C HIS A 151 -4.98 6.63 0.80
N HIS A 152 -6.24 6.88 1.17
CA HIS A 152 -7.30 7.19 0.20
C HIS A 152 -7.04 8.54 -0.50
N ASP A 153 -6.67 9.56 0.27
CA ASP A 153 -6.37 10.90 -0.26
C ASP A 153 -5.14 10.86 -1.19
N ASP A 154 -4.08 10.16 -0.80
CA ASP A 154 -2.88 9.98 -1.61
C ASP A 154 -3.18 9.23 -2.92
N MET A 155 -4.00 8.18 -2.86
CA MET A 155 -4.43 7.43 -4.05
C MET A 155 -5.26 8.30 -5.00
N ALA A 156 -6.16 9.13 -4.49
CA ALA A 156 -6.94 10.06 -5.28
C ALA A 156 -6.04 11.10 -5.97
N MET A 157 -5.06 11.65 -5.25
CA MET A 157 -4.08 12.60 -5.80
C MET A 157 -3.21 11.99 -6.89
N LEU A 158 -2.74 10.74 -6.70
CA LEU A 158 -1.95 10.03 -7.69
C LEU A 158 -2.76 9.71 -8.95
N GLN A 159 -4.03 9.30 -8.81
CA GLN A 159 -4.92 9.07 -9.96
C GLN A 159 -5.18 10.35 -10.75
N GLN A 160 -5.38 11.48 -10.07
CA GLN A 160 -5.54 12.78 -10.73
C GLN A 160 -4.27 13.19 -11.48
N THR A 161 -3.11 13.01 -10.86
CA THR A 161 -1.80 13.31 -11.45
C THR A 161 -1.51 12.42 -12.67
N LYS A 162 -1.80 11.12 -12.57
CA LYS A 162 -1.68 10.19 -13.70
C LYS A 162 -2.55 10.64 -14.87
N SER A 163 -3.80 11.00 -14.60
CA SER A 163 -4.75 11.44 -15.64
C SER A 163 -4.30 12.75 -16.33
N SER A 164 -3.70 13.68 -15.59
CA SER A 164 -3.18 14.92 -16.18
C SER A 164 -1.92 14.67 -17.02
N MET A 165 -1.02 13.80 -16.57
CA MET A 165 0.16 13.39 -17.34
C MET A 165 -0.21 12.65 -18.62
N GLU A 166 -1.20 11.76 -18.58
CA GLU A 166 -1.69 11.05 -19.77
C GLU A 166 -2.26 12.02 -20.81
N ARG A 167 -2.99 13.06 -20.38
CA ARG A 167 -3.44 14.14 -21.27
C ARG A 167 -2.27 14.91 -21.89
N GLN A 168 -1.28 15.30 -21.11
CA GLN A 168 -0.09 15.99 -21.63
C GLN A 168 0.67 15.14 -22.66
N ILE A 169 0.82 13.83 -22.40
CA ILE A 169 1.42 12.90 -23.37
C ILE A 169 0.61 12.87 -24.67
N GLN A 170 -0.72 12.82 -24.57
CA GLN A 170 -1.59 12.80 -25.74
C GLN A 170 -1.51 14.12 -26.54
N GLU A 171 -1.50 15.27 -25.86
CA GLU A 171 -1.33 16.59 -26.47
C GLU A 171 0.03 16.72 -27.16
N LEU A 172 1.12 16.33 -26.50
CA LEU A 172 2.46 16.35 -27.08
C LEU A 172 2.57 15.40 -28.27
N LYS A 173 2.00 14.19 -28.20
CA LYS A 173 1.96 13.27 -29.35
C LYS A 173 1.20 13.86 -30.52
N GLN A 174 0.10 14.58 -30.29
CA GLN A 174 -0.63 15.28 -31.36
C GLN A 174 0.22 16.41 -31.97
N GLN A 175 0.91 17.20 -31.14
CA GLN A 175 1.82 18.25 -31.63
C GLN A 175 2.97 17.69 -32.46
N VAL A 176 3.59 16.60 -32.01
CA VAL A 176 4.65 15.91 -32.75
C VAL A 176 4.14 15.32 -34.05
N ASN A 177 2.93 14.72 -34.07
CA ASN A 177 2.33 14.18 -35.29
C ASN A 177 2.03 15.29 -36.33
N ILE A 178 1.67 16.49 -35.88
CA ILE A 178 1.53 17.66 -36.77
C ILE A 178 2.90 18.11 -37.32
N GLN A 179 3.96 18.03 -36.50
CA GLN A 179 5.34 18.38 -36.91
C GLN A 179 6.05 17.33 -37.78
N HIS A 180 5.64 16.06 -37.74
CA HIS A 180 6.28 14.96 -38.48
C HIS A 180 5.63 14.64 -39.84
N LYS A 181 4.88 15.59 -40.42
CA LYS A 181 4.62 15.54 -41.87
C LYS A 181 5.96 15.74 -42.59
N LEU A 182 6.37 14.74 -43.36
CA LEU A 182 7.59 14.73 -44.18
C LEU A 182 7.84 16.10 -44.82
N ASP A 183 9.00 16.67 -44.53
CA ASP A 183 9.40 17.97 -45.07
C ASP A 183 9.48 17.89 -46.60
N PHE A 184 8.88 18.86 -47.28
CA PHE A 184 8.72 18.85 -48.74
C PHE A 184 10.06 18.77 -49.47
N GLU A 185 11.10 19.38 -48.92
CA GLU A 185 12.47 19.29 -49.45
C GLU A 185 13.04 17.87 -49.40
N GLN A 186 12.67 17.08 -48.38
CA GLN A 186 13.08 15.69 -48.27
C GLN A 186 12.35 14.83 -49.31
N LEU A 187 11.06 15.07 -49.54
CA LEU A 187 10.31 14.39 -50.61
C LEU A 187 10.88 14.72 -51.99
N LEU A 188 11.22 15.99 -52.26
CA LEU A 188 11.91 16.40 -53.49
C LEU A 188 13.28 15.71 -53.67
N CYS A 189 14.02 15.48 -52.60
CA CYS A 189 15.33 14.84 -52.69
C CYS A 189 15.25 13.32 -52.86
N PHE A 190 14.30 12.66 -52.21
CA PHE A 190 14.29 11.19 -52.12
C PHE A 190 13.31 10.49 -53.07
N LEU A 191 12.27 11.15 -53.59
CA LEU A 191 11.35 10.49 -54.53
C LEU A 191 12.01 9.97 -55.83
N PRO A 192 12.95 10.71 -56.48
CA PRO A 192 13.63 10.24 -57.68
C PRO A 192 14.58 9.05 -57.46
N LEU A 193 14.89 8.75 -56.19
CA LEU A 193 15.70 7.60 -55.80
C LEU A 193 14.94 6.29 -56.03
N PHE A 194 13.65 6.26 -55.71
CA PHE A 194 12.82 5.05 -55.77
C PHE A 194 12.20 4.84 -57.14
N TYR A 195 11.89 5.94 -57.83
CA TYR A 195 11.04 5.94 -59.00
C TYR A 195 11.71 6.62 -60.18
N LYS A 196 11.51 6.07 -61.38
CA LYS A 196 11.91 6.72 -62.64
C LYS A 196 10.84 7.72 -63.07
N ASN A 197 11.27 8.85 -63.66
CA ASN A 197 10.40 9.88 -64.24
C ASN A 197 9.36 10.50 -63.30
N VAL A 198 9.61 10.49 -61.98
CA VAL A 198 8.74 11.06 -60.93
C VAL A 198 8.20 12.43 -61.29
N TRP A 199 9.07 13.36 -61.67
CA TRP A 199 8.69 14.75 -61.93
C TRP A 199 8.03 14.99 -63.29
N ASN A 200 8.00 13.97 -64.15
CA ASN A 200 7.19 14.01 -65.38
C ASN A 200 5.76 13.52 -65.14
N THR A 201 5.49 12.90 -63.98
CA THR A 201 4.23 12.23 -63.67
C THR A 201 3.52 12.87 -62.47
N LEU A 202 4.27 13.29 -61.46
CA LEU A 202 3.74 13.98 -60.28
C LEU A 202 3.73 15.49 -60.53
N THR A 203 2.55 16.10 -60.43
CA THR A 203 2.46 17.55 -60.46
C THR A 203 2.89 18.13 -59.10
N PRO A 204 3.36 19.38 -59.08
CA PRO A 204 3.64 20.07 -57.83
C PRO A 204 2.46 20.05 -56.84
N GLU A 205 1.24 20.19 -57.36
CA GLU A 205 0.01 20.22 -56.56
C GLU A 205 -0.22 18.88 -55.84
N ASP A 206 0.06 17.75 -56.49
CA ASP A 206 -0.01 16.42 -55.89
C ASP A 206 0.96 16.30 -54.71
N LEU A 207 2.18 16.84 -54.81
CA LEU A 207 3.15 16.81 -53.72
C LEU A 207 2.74 17.66 -52.52
N ALA A 208 2.13 18.82 -52.76
CA ALA A 208 1.62 19.66 -51.67
C ALA A 208 0.52 18.93 -50.90
N ILE A 209 -0.41 18.30 -51.62
CA ILE A 209 -1.47 17.46 -51.05
C ILE A 209 -0.88 16.29 -50.27
N LEU A 210 0.10 15.59 -50.83
CA LEU A 210 0.72 14.40 -50.23
C LEU A 210 1.59 14.73 -49.00
N SER A 211 2.26 15.88 -48.96
CA SER A 211 2.99 16.37 -47.78
C SER A 211 2.05 16.93 -46.69
N GLY A 212 0.75 17.07 -46.98
CA GLY A 212 -0.22 17.66 -46.07
C GLY A 212 0.07 19.12 -45.71
N ASN A 213 0.90 19.79 -46.51
CA ASN A 213 1.20 21.22 -46.43
C ASN A 213 0.56 21.90 -47.63
N LEU A 214 -0.38 22.83 -47.39
CA LEU A 214 -0.89 23.75 -48.40
C LEU A 214 0.23 24.73 -48.79
N ILE A 215 1.23 24.25 -49.52
CA ILE A 215 2.32 25.08 -50.04
C ILE A 215 1.74 25.88 -51.21
N GLN A 216 1.46 27.15 -50.96
CA GLN A 216 1.19 28.13 -52.02
C GLN A 216 2.51 28.43 -52.75
N LYS A 217 2.60 27.97 -54.01
CA LYS A 217 3.74 28.06 -54.96
C LYS A 217 4.90 27.09 -54.72
N ILE A 218 4.98 26.15 -55.64
CA ILE A 218 6.17 25.33 -55.87
C ILE A 218 6.98 25.97 -56.99
N ASN A 219 8.25 26.28 -56.69
CA ASN A 219 9.19 26.82 -57.66
C ASN A 219 10.15 25.73 -58.12
N ILE A 220 9.65 24.79 -58.93
CA ILE A 220 10.51 23.85 -59.66
C ILE A 220 10.96 24.57 -60.94
N GLN A 221 12.22 24.99 -60.99
CA GLN A 221 12.78 25.54 -62.23
C GLN A 221 13.14 24.40 -63.19
N SER A 222 12.44 24.37 -64.32
CA SER A 222 12.79 23.54 -65.48
C SER A 222 14.16 23.95 -66.05
N PRO A 223 15.02 23.02 -66.51
CA PRO A 223 14.83 21.57 -66.66
C PRO A 223 15.51 20.74 -65.54
N TYR A 224 14.85 19.68 -65.07
CA TYR A 224 15.43 18.76 -64.08
C TYR A 224 15.97 17.49 -64.77
N HIS A 225 17.28 17.27 -64.70
CA HIS A 225 17.92 16.10 -65.30
C HIS A 225 17.86 14.88 -64.36
N GLU A 226 17.68 13.69 -64.94
CA GLU A 226 17.75 12.43 -64.20
C GLU A 226 19.11 12.31 -63.48
N PRO A 227 19.15 12.00 -62.18
CA PRO A 227 20.40 11.87 -61.46
C PRO A 227 21.25 10.75 -62.07
N ASP A 228 22.53 11.04 -62.29
CA ASP A 228 23.47 10.06 -62.83
C ASP A 228 23.68 8.90 -61.83
N LYS A 229 24.28 7.80 -62.30
CA LYS A 229 24.52 6.60 -61.49
C LYS A 229 25.31 6.89 -60.21
N ASN A 230 26.20 7.89 -60.23
CA ASN A 230 26.99 8.30 -59.07
C ASN A 230 26.12 9.02 -58.03
N THR A 231 25.24 9.90 -58.48
CA THR A 231 24.31 10.63 -57.60
C THR A 231 23.32 9.69 -56.93
N VAL A 232 22.82 8.67 -57.66
CA VAL A 232 21.98 7.61 -57.08
C VAL A 232 22.73 6.83 -55.99
N LEU A 233 24.01 6.55 -56.18
CA LEU A 233 24.83 5.82 -55.19
C LEU A 233 25.10 6.66 -53.93
N VAL A 234 25.28 7.97 -54.08
CA VAL A 234 25.38 8.92 -52.97
C VAL A 234 24.07 9.01 -52.19
N LEU A 235 22.94 9.08 -52.87
CA LEU A 235 21.61 9.12 -52.25
C LEU A 235 21.30 7.81 -51.51
N LYS A 236 21.66 6.65 -52.07
CA LYS A 236 21.55 5.35 -51.40
C LYS A 236 22.35 5.31 -50.10
N LYS A 237 23.60 5.80 -50.11
CA LYS A 237 24.43 5.90 -48.91
C LYS A 237 23.83 6.83 -47.85
N ARG A 238 23.19 7.93 -48.27
CA ARG A 238 22.50 8.85 -47.34
C ARG A 238 21.26 8.20 -46.75
N PHE A 239 20.48 7.49 -47.55
CA PHE A 239 19.30 6.75 -47.08
C PHE A 239 19.66 5.70 -46.03
N THR A 240 20.71 4.90 -46.26
CA THR A 240 21.19 3.89 -45.29
C THR A 240 21.76 4.48 -43.99
N ARG A 241 22.03 5.80 -43.95
CA ARG A 241 22.50 6.49 -42.75
C ARG A 241 21.37 7.12 -41.93
N LEU A 242 20.14 7.15 -42.45
CA LEU A 242 18.97 7.59 -41.70
C LEU A 242 18.64 6.56 -40.61
N SER A 243 17.98 6.99 -39.54
CA SER A 243 17.45 6.06 -38.53
C SER A 243 16.41 5.13 -39.13
N ASP A 244 16.30 3.92 -38.59
CA ASP A 244 15.36 2.90 -39.09
C ASP A 244 13.91 3.40 -39.13
N SER A 245 13.52 4.24 -38.16
CA SER A 245 12.20 4.89 -38.13
C SER A 245 11.95 5.75 -39.37
N HIS A 246 12.94 6.54 -39.79
CA HIS A 246 12.82 7.42 -40.95
C HIS A 246 12.90 6.65 -42.26
N GLN A 247 13.72 5.60 -42.33
CA GLN A 247 13.76 4.72 -43.50
C GLN A 247 12.39 4.06 -43.72
N GLN A 248 11.75 3.56 -42.65
CA GLN A 248 10.42 2.96 -42.71
C GLN A 248 9.33 3.96 -43.12
N SER A 249 9.36 5.20 -42.61
CA SER A 249 8.42 6.24 -43.01
C SER A 249 8.52 6.57 -44.51
N ILE A 250 9.74 6.63 -45.06
CA ILE A 250 9.97 6.88 -46.49
C ILE A 250 9.48 5.69 -47.33
N ILE A 251 9.74 4.45 -46.90
CA ILE A 251 9.27 3.23 -47.57
C ILE A 251 7.73 3.16 -47.57
N GLN A 252 7.09 3.39 -46.41
CA GLN A 252 5.62 3.42 -46.33
C GLN A 252 5.00 4.50 -47.21
N PHE A 253 5.61 5.69 -47.27
CA PHE A 253 5.16 6.75 -48.18
C PHE A 253 5.25 6.30 -49.64
N CYS A 254 6.32 5.60 -50.02
CA CYS A 254 6.47 5.05 -51.37
C CYS A 254 5.33 4.07 -51.70
N HIS A 255 4.93 3.18 -50.77
CA HIS A 255 3.80 2.26 -50.97
C HIS A 255 2.43 2.95 -51.11
N THR A 256 2.29 4.19 -50.63
CA THR A 256 1.01 4.93 -50.67
C THR A 256 0.81 5.66 -52.01
N LEU A 257 1.83 5.72 -52.87
CA LEU A 257 1.74 6.32 -54.20
C LEU A 257 1.07 5.35 -55.19
N GLU A 258 -0.24 5.53 -55.46
CA GLU A 258 -1.03 4.77 -56.43
C GLU A 258 -0.72 5.11 -57.91
N HIS A 259 0.54 5.36 -58.27
CA HIS A 259 0.94 5.72 -59.64
C HIS A 259 1.92 4.70 -60.24
N PRO A 260 1.87 4.45 -61.57
CA PRO A 260 2.69 3.46 -62.25
C PRO A 260 4.12 3.98 -62.47
N LEU A 261 4.80 4.31 -61.37
CA LEU A 261 6.19 4.73 -61.40
C LEU A 261 7.08 3.49 -61.51
N SER A 262 7.93 3.45 -62.53
CA SER A 262 8.86 2.33 -62.72
C SER A 262 9.94 2.37 -61.63
N ILE A 263 9.93 1.36 -60.76
CA ILE A 263 10.88 1.21 -59.66
C ILE A 263 12.29 0.98 -60.22
N ARG A 264 13.30 1.62 -59.62
CA ARG A 264 14.71 1.34 -59.94
C ARG A 264 15.15 0.01 -59.30
N HIS A 265 15.80 -0.85 -60.08
CA HIS A 265 16.22 -2.17 -59.64
C HIS A 265 17.12 -2.12 -58.38
N GLU A 266 17.91 -1.06 -58.22
CA GLU A 266 18.82 -0.86 -57.08
C GLU A 266 18.14 -0.63 -55.72
N MET A 267 16.84 -0.28 -55.73
CA MET A 267 16.01 -0.01 -54.55
C MET A 267 14.82 -0.97 -54.41
N SER A 268 14.62 -1.88 -55.37
CA SER A 268 13.57 -2.92 -55.35
C SER A 268 13.55 -3.72 -54.05
N VAL A 269 14.73 -4.10 -53.55
CA VAL A 269 14.92 -4.88 -52.31
C VAL A 269 14.27 -4.24 -51.07
N TYR A 270 14.15 -2.92 -51.01
CA TYR A 270 13.57 -2.21 -49.87
C TYR A 270 12.04 -2.03 -49.95
N LEU A 271 11.48 -2.17 -51.15
CA LEU A 271 10.04 -2.05 -51.41
C LEU A 271 9.37 -3.43 -51.63
N GLU A 272 10.13 -4.46 -51.97
CA GLU A 272 9.65 -5.84 -52.15
C GLU A 272 9.72 -6.68 -50.86
N SER A 273 10.35 -6.17 -49.79
CA SER A 273 10.47 -6.88 -48.51
C SER A 273 9.35 -6.51 -47.52
N MET A 274 8.10 -6.75 -47.89
CA MET A 274 6.99 -7.09 -46.98
C MET A 274 5.99 -8.00 -47.69
#